data_AF-A0A4E0QQT5-F1
#
_entry.id   AF-A0A4E0QQT5-F1
#
_cell.length_a   1.000
_cell.length_b   1.000
_cell.length_c   1.000
_cell.angle_alpha   90.00
_cell.angle_beta   90.00
_cell.angle_gamma   90.00
#
_symmetry.space_group_name_H-M   'P 1'
#
loop_
_entity.id
_entity.type
_entity.pdbx_description
1 polymer ?
#
loop_
_entity_poly.entity_id
_entity_poly.type
_entity_poly.pdbx_seq_one_letter_code
_entity_poly.pdbx_strand_id
1 'polypeptide(L)' 'MDEYASYQRDLKEYTRIISTYLAFIAKEPLHPLGMYVNENQKIFENDGVYYCPAKSKHIVEEMSLCKYCVCRANG' A
#
# COMPACT_ATOMS: atom_id res chain seq x y z
N MET A 1 5.46 11.15 7.72
CA MET A 1 4.83 11.76 6.52
C MET A 1 4.99 13.28 6.50
N ASP A 2 5.02 13.97 7.64
CA ASP A 2 5.19 15.42 7.67
C ASP A 2 6.60 15.93 7.35
N GLU A 3 7.64 15.12 7.57
CA GLU A 3 9.03 15.53 7.35
C GLU A 3 9.36 15.80 5.86
N TYR A 4 8.74 15.07 4.92
CA TYR A 4 9.05 15.14 3.49
C TYR A 4 8.01 15.89 2.63
N ALA A 5 6.87 16.29 3.21
CA ALA A 5 5.76 16.90 2.49
C ALA A 5 5.05 18.01 3.29
N SER A 6 5.78 18.70 4.17
CA SER A 6 5.24 19.69 5.12
C SER A 6 4.37 20.80 4.47
N TYR A 7 4.56 21.09 3.17
CA TYR A 7 3.81 22.13 2.45
C TYR A 7 2.85 21.63 1.36
N GLN A 8 2.66 20.32 1.20
CA GLN A 8 1.80 19.76 0.13
C GLN A 8 0.44 19.31 0.65
N ARG A 9 -0.38 20.26 1.12
CA ARG A 9 -1.73 19.98 1.65
C ARG A 9 -2.58 19.19 0.65
N ASP A 10 -2.59 19.61 -0.61
CA ASP A 10 -3.40 18.98 -1.65
C ASP A 10 -2.96 17.55 -1.92
N LEU A 11 -1.65 17.28 -1.91
CA LEU A 11 -1.13 15.92 -2.07
C LEU A 11 -1.52 15.02 -0.89
N LYS A 12 -1.45 15.54 0.34
CA LYS A 12 -1.86 14.79 1.53
C LYS A 12 -3.35 14.43 1.46
N GLU A 13 -4.19 15.39 1.09
CA GLU A 13 -5.63 15.18 1.00
C GLU A 13 -5.99 14.22 -0.15
N TYR A 14 -5.36 14.38 -1.32
CA TYR A 14 -5.48 13.44 -2.42
C TYR A 14 -5.06 12.02 -2.01
N THR A 15 -3.90 11.88 -1.35
CA THR A 15 -3.39 10.58 -0.88
C THR A 15 -4.34 9.93 0.12
N ARG A 16 -4.93 10.71 1.03
CA ARG A 16 -5.93 10.23 2.00
C ARG A 16 -7.17 9.70 1.30
N ILE A 17 -7.71 10.46 0.34
CA ILE A 17 -8.92 10.08 -0.41
C ILE A 17 -8.64 8.82 -1.25
N ILE A 18 -7.59 8.82 -2.06
CA ILE A 18 -7.31 7.71 -2.97
C ILE A 18 -6.97 6.43 -2.21
N SER A 19 -6.18 6.50 -1.13
CA SER A 19 -5.85 5.33 -0.31
C SER A 19 -7.09 4.73 0.34
N THR A 20 -8.02 5.58 0.80
CA THR A 20 -9.29 5.15 1.39
C THR A 20 -10.18 4.46 0.35
N TYR A 21 -10.29 5.04 -0.84
CA TYR A 21 -11.04 4.46 -1.95
C TYR A 21 -10.48 3.09 -2.36
N LEU A 22 -9.16 2.97 -2.55
CA LEU A 22 -8.53 1.72 -2.95
C LEU A 22 -8.71 0.61 -1.90
N ALA A 23 -8.46 0.91 -0.62
CA ALA A 23 -8.54 -0.07 0.46
C ALA A 23 -9.97 -0.55 0.74
N PHE A 24 -10.94 0.38 0.77
CA PHE A 24 -12.27 0.08 1.28
C PHE A 24 -13.34 -0.08 0.20
N ILE A 25 -13.18 0.56 -0.96
CA ILE A 25 -14.19 0.57 -2.03
C ILE A 25 -13.74 -0.28 -3.22
N ALA A 26 -12.64 0.07 -3.88
CA ALA A 26 -12.19 -0.64 -5.09
C ALA A 26 -11.58 -2.02 -4.80
N LYS A 27 -11.09 -2.24 -3.56
CA LYS A 27 -10.39 -3.46 -3.15
C LYS A 27 -9.15 -3.75 -4.01
N GLU A 28 -8.39 -2.69 -4.26
CA GLU A 28 -7.14 -2.74 -5.04
C GLU A 28 -5.91 -2.45 -4.16
N PRO A 29 -4.71 -2.95 -4.55
CA PRO A 29 -3.47 -2.67 -3.84
C PRO A 29 -3.18 -1.17 -3.67
N LEU A 30 -2.73 -0.76 -2.48
CA LEU A 30 -2.32 0.64 -2.23
C LEU A 30 -1.07 1.05 -3.03
N HIS A 31 -0.28 0.07 -3.46
CA HIS A 31 0.86 0.26 -4.33
C HIS A 31 0.61 -0.51 -5.64
N PRO A 32 1.06 0.01 -6.81
CA PRO A 32 0.78 -0.62 -8.10
C PRO A 32 1.27 -2.06 -8.22
N LEU A 33 0.54 -2.88 -8.98
CA LEU A 33 1.03 -4.19 -9.43
C LEU A 33 2.30 -4.03 -10.26
N GLY A 34 3.26 -4.94 -10.10
CA GLY A 34 4.57 -4.86 -10.76
C GLY A 34 5.56 -3.91 -10.08
N MET A 35 5.15 -3.11 -9.10
CA MET A 35 6.07 -2.29 -8.31
C MET A 35 7.03 -3.18 -7.53
N TYR A 36 8.33 -2.94 -7.69
CA TYR A 36 9.37 -3.58 -6.89
C TYR A 36 9.37 -3.00 -5.48
N VAL A 37 9.26 -3.87 -4.48
CA VAL A 37 9.44 -3.50 -3.06
C VAL A 37 10.89 -3.68 -2.60
N ASN A 38 11.66 -4.46 -3.35
CA ASN A 38 13.11 -4.64 -3.26
C ASN A 38 13.62 -5.19 -4.61
N GLU A 39 14.92 -5.50 -4.72
CA GLU A 39 15.56 -5.87 -5.99
C GLU A 39 14.90 -7.04 -6.74
N ASN A 40 14.33 -8.01 -6.02
CA ASN A 40 13.84 -9.26 -6.61
C ASN A 40 12.37 -9.55 -6.35
N GLN A 41 11.69 -8.74 -5.53
CA GLN A 41 10.29 -8.99 -5.18
C GLN A 41 9.42 -7.80 -5.62
N LYS A 42 8.37 -8.13 -6.35
CA LYS A 42 7.36 -7.20 -6.83
C LYS A 42 6.02 -7.47 -6.18
N ILE A 43 5.13 -6.49 -6.21
CA ILE A 43 3.72 -6.70 -5.93
C ILE A 43 3.11 -7.45 -7.11
N PHE A 44 2.36 -8.51 -6.83
CA PHE A 44 1.78 -9.35 -7.88
C PHE A 44 0.36 -9.80 -7.51
N GLU A 45 -0.31 -10.30 -8.53
CA GLU A 45 -1.64 -10.90 -8.45
C GLU A 45 -1.51 -12.37 -8.84
N ASN A 46 -2.22 -13.24 -8.13
CA ASN A 46 -2.36 -14.64 -8.46
C ASN A 46 -3.77 -15.12 -8.08
N ASP A 47 -4.52 -15.65 -9.05
CA ASP A 47 -5.88 -16.18 -8.89
C ASP A 47 -6.87 -15.23 -8.19
N GLY A 48 -6.85 -13.95 -8.58
CA GLY A 48 -7.66 -12.88 -8.00
C GLY A 48 -7.18 -12.39 -6.63
N VAL A 49 -6.04 -12.87 -6.14
CA VAL A 49 -5.47 -12.49 -4.84
C VAL A 49 -4.21 -11.66 -5.04
N TYR A 50 -4.16 -10.52 -4.35
CA TYR A 50 -3.00 -9.62 -4.39
C TYR A 50 -2.00 -9.92 -3.28
N TYR A 51 -0.71 -9.81 -3.60
CA TYR A 51 0.40 -10.13 -2.69
C TYR A 51 1.41 -8.99 -2.63
N CYS A 52 1.80 -8.61 -1.41
CA CYS A 52 2.82 -7.59 -1.17
C CYS A 52 3.92 -8.17 -0.27
N PRO A 53 5.15 -8.39 -0.78
CA PRO A 53 6.24 -8.97 -0.01
C PRO A 53 6.67 -8.11 1.20
N ALA A 54 6.50 -6.79 1.12
CA ALA A 54 6.84 -5.89 2.21
C ALA A 54 5.80 -5.87 3.35
N LYS A 55 4.60 -6.44 3.14
CA LYS A 55 3.50 -6.34 4.10
C LYS A 55 3.83 -7.02 5.44
N SER A 56 4.46 -8.19 5.42
CA SER A 56 4.84 -8.91 6.64
C SER A 56 5.76 -8.08 7.54
N LYS A 57 6.65 -7.28 6.95
CA LYS A 57 7.57 -6.40 7.66
C LYS A 57 6.87 -5.20 8.31
N HIS A 58 5.96 -4.56 7.58
CA HIS A 58 5.40 -3.27 8.01
C HIS A 58 4.06 -3.39 8.74
N ILE A 59 3.38 -4.54 8.72
CA ILE A 59 2.05 -4.70 9.35
C ILE A 59 2.08 -4.52 10.87
N VAL A 60 3.23 -4.77 11.51
CA VAL A 60 3.43 -4.63 12.96
C VAL A 60 3.59 -3.18 13.41
N GLU A 61 3.96 -2.26 12.50
CA GLU A 61 4.14 -0.85 12.83
C GLU A 61 2.80 -0.22 13.19
N GLU A 62 2.77 0.58 14.27
CA GLU A 62 1.54 1.14 14.83
C GLU A 62 0.68 1.89 13.80
N MET A 63 1.32 2.75 12.99
CA MET A 63 0.66 3.62 12.02
C MET A 63 0.72 3.11 10.57
N SER A 64 0.92 1.79 10.38
CA SER A 64 1.08 1.22 9.03
C SER A 64 -0.22 1.18 8.23
N LEU A 65 -0.19 1.75 7.02
CA LEU A 65 -1.26 1.58 6.02
C LEU A 65 -1.39 0.13 5.54
N CYS A 66 -0.35 -0.70 5.72
CA CYS A 66 -0.39 -2.11 5.35
C CYS A 66 -1.52 -2.88 6.05
N LYS A 67 -1.96 -2.42 7.23
CA LYS A 67 -3.09 -2.98 7.98
C LYS A 67 -4.41 -2.91 7.21
N TYR A 68 -4.55 -1.93 6.33
CA TYR A 68 -5.77 -1.69 5.55
C TYR A 68 -5.64 -2.12 4.08
N CYS A 69 -4.41 -2.33 3.58
CA CYS A 69 -4.18 -2.78 2.21
C CYS A 69 -4.79 -4.18 1.97
N VAL A 70 -5.39 -4.39 0.80
CA VAL A 70 -6.02 -5.67 0.39
C VAL A 70 -5.01 -6.80 0.19
N CYS A 71 -3.73 -6.48 -0.06
CA CYS A 71 -2.71 -7.49 -0.29
C CYS A 71 -2.56 -8.43 0.92
N ARG A 72 -2.31 -9.72 0.67
CA ARG A 72 -1.87 -10.68 1.68
C ARG A 72 -0.36 -10.52 1.93
N ALA A 73 0.05 -10.84 3.15
CA ALA A 73 1.46 -11.06 3.47
C ALA A 73 1.82 -12.48 2.99
N ASN A 74 2.88 -12.61 2.19
CA ASN A 74 3.40 -13.83 1.57
C ASN A 74 2.66 -14.34 0.33
N GLY A 75 3.41 -14.45 -0.77
CA GLY A 75 3.41 -15.66 -1.60
C GLY A 75 4.74 -16.39 -1.42
#